data_AF-A0A7S2KRE3-F1
#
_entry.id   AF-A0A7S2KRE3-F1
#
_cell.length_a   1.000
_cell.length_b   1.000
_cell.length_c   1.000
_cell.angle_alpha   90.00
_cell.angle_beta   90.00
_cell.angle_gamma   90.00
#
_symmetry.space_group_name_H-M   'P 1'
#
loop_
_entity.id
_entity.type
_entity.pdbx_description
1 polymer ?
#
loop_
_entity_poly.entity_id
_entity_poly.type
_entity_poly.pdbx_seq_one_letter_code
_entity_poly.pdbx_strand_id
1 'polypeptide(L)'
;MKSNQQLSSPLLDADDAAESATSGSGEYWRTVPNYHATTESSLNYSATVPLHVNDEQGGPHDGNNEEDGDDLDGSSTKTSSVSAFIHLLKGYVGPGCLSLPWAVSQMGYAGGTLAIAIVSFWTSYNCYSIVKIKKYIERSNMLEQEENGGMKKSSSATSLASSALTYPDIGEWAFGETFEQFISSAVCVQQLSVCTVFFSFIGENIHAVGQLIPGNVPLVLSSHVGVMTVALPFIMALTFIRSLKALTPVMVLATILLFSGFGLIGYTIFAVLANRPREAMELEWTSVPLAVCAVLYSYEGICLILPIQSAMKHPRQFKKVFWSAMTCVAVIFALFANICVYAFGSVDNGSITAFLLEKYKDDNHLIMIVMAANTVVSLSVLFTYPLQLFPTIELIGPKFSKLVWKLTHRGEVHYQEDNNFDEFDLAGFERMPPLPENEEASLSTHDHARISEYNTNTEIYDGFEEVDNNEVKDDIRTSIISNITEALSAQISGDSLPLRMILVFGTYLVAVIIPNVQALISLAGAIAGSSTALLIPPILELALIEHLESITDATTSPGPPSRQTY
;
A
#
# COMPACT_ATOMS: atom_id res chain seq x y z
N MET A 1 29.44 -62.33 -31.43
CA MET A 1 30.91 -62.24 -31.35
C MET A 1 31.27 -61.27 -30.23
N LYS A 2 32.38 -61.54 -29.52
CA LYS A 2 33.38 -60.64 -28.89
C LYS A 2 33.05 -59.12 -28.79
N SER A 3 33.33 -58.43 -27.67
CA SER A 3 33.99 -58.84 -26.41
C SER A 3 33.87 -57.82 -25.26
N ASN A 4 34.01 -58.33 -24.02
CA ASN A 4 34.50 -57.81 -22.71
C ASN A 4 35.02 -56.34 -22.64
N GLN A 5 35.05 -55.66 -21.47
CA GLN A 5 35.23 -56.06 -20.05
C GLN A 5 34.22 -55.28 -19.14
N GLN A 6 33.81 -55.67 -17.90
CA GLN A 6 34.53 -56.06 -16.67
C GLN A 6 35.49 -54.97 -16.15
N LEU A 7 35.56 -54.55 -14.88
CA LEU A 7 34.95 -54.97 -13.58
C LEU A 7 34.71 -53.65 -12.74
N SER A 8 34.15 -53.54 -11.53
CA SER A 8 33.71 -54.46 -10.45
C SER A 8 32.68 -53.79 -9.50
N SER A 9 32.14 -54.57 -8.56
CA SER A 9 31.56 -54.16 -7.25
C SER A 9 32.23 -55.04 -6.16
N PRO A 10 32.06 -54.88 -4.80
CA PRO A 10 30.75 -55.04 -4.13
C PRO A 10 30.51 -54.41 -2.70
N LEU A 11 29.24 -54.35 -2.30
CA LEU A 11 28.61 -54.74 -1.00
C LEU A 11 28.99 -54.16 0.41
N LEU A 12 27.91 -53.74 1.11
CA LEU A 12 27.49 -54.01 2.51
C LEU A 12 28.00 -53.17 3.73
N ASP A 13 27.02 -52.52 4.37
CA ASP A 13 26.52 -52.66 5.77
C ASP A 13 27.41 -52.46 7.03
N ALA A 14 27.01 -51.42 7.78
CA ALA A 14 26.48 -51.44 9.16
C ALA A 14 27.35 -51.76 10.41
N ASP A 15 27.05 -50.95 11.44
CA ASP A 15 27.04 -51.16 12.90
C ASP A 15 28.33 -51.32 13.76
N ASP A 16 28.35 -50.46 14.79
CA ASP A 16 28.80 -50.62 16.19
C ASP A 16 30.28 -50.80 16.64
N ALA A 17 30.71 -49.74 17.38
CA ALA A 17 31.20 -49.78 18.77
C ALA A 17 32.71 -49.88 19.15
N ALA A 18 32.99 -49.26 20.30
CA ALA A 18 34.07 -49.48 21.29
C ALA A 18 35.50 -48.90 21.09
N GLU A 19 35.75 -47.79 21.80
CA GLU A 19 36.84 -47.56 22.77
C GLU A 19 38.35 -47.74 22.42
N SER A 20 39.08 -46.60 22.42
CA SER A 20 40.02 -46.16 23.50
C SER A 20 41.44 -45.67 23.09
N ALA A 21 41.76 -44.44 23.57
CA ALA A 21 43.10 -43.87 23.87
C ALA A 21 44.14 -43.72 22.71
N THR A 22 45.11 -42.79 22.70
CA THR A 22 45.66 -41.84 23.71
C THR A 22 46.08 -40.47 23.11
N SER A 23 45.92 -39.38 23.88
CA SER A 23 46.75 -38.13 23.96
C SER A 23 47.05 -37.26 22.71
N GLY A 24 46.84 -35.92 22.80
CA GLY A 24 47.43 -34.97 21.84
C GLY A 24 46.95 -33.50 21.80
N SER A 25 47.09 -32.73 22.90
CA SER A 25 47.23 -31.23 22.96
C SER A 25 46.43 -30.25 22.04
N GLY A 26 45.62 -29.38 22.66
CA GLY A 26 45.29 -28.01 22.19
C GLY A 26 44.15 -27.85 21.16
N GLU A 27 43.35 -26.77 21.13
CA GLU A 27 43.18 -25.62 22.05
C GLU A 27 41.70 -25.15 22.15
N TYR A 28 41.45 -24.28 23.11
CA TYR A 28 40.18 -23.65 23.54
C TYR A 28 39.06 -23.41 22.50
N TRP A 29 37.87 -23.94 22.83
CA TRP A 29 36.59 -23.21 22.76
C TRP A 29 35.84 -23.41 24.09
N ARG A 30 35.15 -22.38 24.60
CA ARG A 30 34.32 -22.49 25.83
C ARG A 30 32.84 -22.62 25.49
N THR A 31 32.16 -23.50 26.22
CA THR A 31 30.81 -23.97 25.93
C THR A 31 29.70 -23.08 26.51
N VAL A 32 28.60 -23.01 25.78
CA VAL A 32 27.29 -22.55 26.28
C VAL A 32 26.68 -23.64 27.18
N PRO A 33 25.97 -23.29 28.27
CA PRO A 33 24.98 -24.16 28.90
C PRO A 33 23.54 -23.65 28.67
N ASN A 34 22.63 -24.57 28.33
CA ASN A 34 21.18 -24.32 28.32
C ASN A 34 20.64 -24.13 29.77
N TYR A 35 19.45 -23.54 29.95
CA TYR A 35 18.23 -24.32 30.26
C TYR A 35 16.93 -23.48 30.28
N HIS A 36 15.81 -24.20 30.43
CA HIS A 36 14.39 -23.85 30.26
C HIS A 36 13.84 -22.58 30.95
N ALA A 37 12.70 -22.14 30.42
CA ALA A 37 11.85 -21.04 30.88
C ALA A 37 11.16 -21.24 32.24
N THR A 38 10.82 -20.12 32.90
CA THR A 38 9.57 -19.95 33.68
C THR A 38 9.13 -18.48 33.77
N THR A 39 7.93 -18.27 34.32
CA THR A 39 7.11 -17.05 34.42
C THR A 39 7.66 -15.89 35.30
N GLU A 40 7.07 -14.71 35.05
CA GLU A 40 6.83 -13.55 35.93
C GLU A 40 7.51 -13.48 37.32
N SER A 41 8.21 -12.38 37.58
CA SER A 41 7.90 -11.48 38.72
C SER A 41 8.46 -10.07 38.51
N SER A 42 7.95 -9.11 39.28
CA SER A 42 8.35 -7.70 39.29
C SER A 42 9.62 -7.43 40.09
N LEU A 43 10.27 -6.27 39.86
CA LEU A 43 10.72 -5.40 40.95
C LEU A 43 11.06 -3.97 40.51
N ASN A 44 10.87 -3.04 41.46
CA ASN A 44 10.89 -1.60 41.29
C ASN A 44 12.29 -0.99 41.08
N TYR A 45 12.33 0.23 40.54
CA TYR A 45 13.21 1.27 41.10
C TYR A 45 12.39 2.54 41.39
N SER A 46 12.87 3.35 42.33
CA SER A 46 12.13 4.48 42.90
C SER A 46 13.00 5.74 42.94
N ALA A 47 12.39 6.90 42.67
CA ALA A 47 12.93 8.23 42.94
C ALA A 47 11.78 9.13 43.44
N THR A 48 12.03 9.85 44.53
CA THR A 48 11.00 10.57 45.31
C THR A 48 11.23 12.10 45.27
N VAL A 49 10.35 12.86 45.95
CA VAL A 49 10.51 14.23 46.48
C VAL A 49 9.78 15.34 45.67
N PRO A 50 8.93 16.19 46.28
CA PRO A 50 8.16 16.04 47.53
C PRO A 50 6.65 16.36 47.39
N LEU A 51 5.89 16.14 48.47
CA LEU A 51 4.51 16.61 48.64
C LEU A 51 4.47 18.08 49.11
N HIS A 52 3.41 18.81 48.77
CA HIS A 52 2.90 19.91 49.60
C HIS A 52 1.54 19.47 50.17
N VAL A 53 1.37 19.60 51.48
CA VAL A 53 0.16 19.18 52.19
C VAL A 53 -0.78 20.37 52.37
N ASN A 54 -2.09 20.08 52.37
CA ASN A 54 -3.09 20.71 53.24
C ASN A 54 -4.26 19.72 53.40
N ASP A 55 -4.61 19.41 54.65
CA ASP A 55 -5.84 18.70 55.05
C ASP A 55 -7.05 19.69 54.95
N GLU A 56 -8.34 19.35 55.12
CA GLU A 56 -8.99 18.42 56.07
C GLU A 56 -10.38 17.91 55.62
N GLN A 57 -10.75 16.74 56.18
CA GLN A 57 -12.11 16.28 56.57
C GLN A 57 -13.28 16.19 55.55
N GLY A 58 -13.89 14.98 55.46
CA GLY A 58 -15.35 14.85 55.63
C GLY A 58 -16.15 13.85 54.76
N GLY A 59 -16.49 12.68 55.33
CA GLY A 59 -17.69 11.90 54.93
C GLY A 59 -17.46 10.61 54.11
N PRO A 60 -18.35 9.60 54.21
CA PRO A 60 -18.18 8.28 53.58
C PRO A 60 -18.90 8.07 52.25
N HIS A 61 -18.54 6.98 51.57
CA HIS A 61 -19.15 6.44 50.35
C HIS A 61 -20.68 6.41 50.32
N ASP A 62 -21.25 6.72 49.15
CA ASP A 62 -22.10 5.75 48.46
C ASP A 62 -21.83 5.81 46.95
N GLY A 63 -22.12 4.74 46.20
CA GLY A 63 -21.64 4.57 44.82
C GLY A 63 -22.60 5.01 43.71
N ASN A 64 -22.04 5.38 42.55
CA ASN A 64 -22.70 5.29 41.24
C ASN A 64 -21.64 5.18 40.13
N ASN A 65 -22.06 4.71 38.95
CA ASN A 65 -21.17 4.59 37.79
C ASN A 65 -20.89 5.97 37.20
N GLU A 66 -19.62 6.28 36.95
CA GLU A 66 -19.24 7.34 36.01
C GLU A 66 -19.17 6.70 34.61
N GLU A 67 -20.12 7.07 33.74
CA GLU A 67 -19.99 6.85 32.31
C GLU A 67 -19.06 7.95 31.77
N ASP A 68 -17.91 7.56 31.21
CA ASP A 68 -16.98 8.51 30.57
C ASP A 68 -17.72 9.31 29.49
N GLY A 69 -17.79 10.63 29.65
CA GLY A 69 -18.50 11.50 28.71
C GLY A 69 -17.81 11.58 27.35
N ASP A 70 -18.59 11.49 26.27
CA ASP A 70 -18.09 11.72 24.91
C ASP A 70 -17.65 13.19 24.72
N ASP A 71 -16.35 13.43 24.76
CA ASP A 71 -15.74 14.69 24.32
C ASP A 71 -16.01 14.90 22.81
N LEU A 72 -16.95 15.81 22.51
CA LEU A 72 -17.32 16.21 21.15
C LEU A 72 -16.25 17.10 20.48
N ASP A 73 -15.05 16.57 20.27
CA ASP A 73 -14.04 17.18 19.40
C ASP A 73 -14.17 16.69 17.95
N GLY A 74 -14.20 17.64 17.01
CA GLY A 74 -14.50 17.44 15.58
C GLY A 74 -13.34 16.85 14.78
N SER A 75 -12.66 15.83 15.31
CA SER A 75 -11.49 15.21 14.68
C SER A 75 -11.85 14.04 13.74
N SER A 76 -11.04 13.86 12.69
CA SER A 76 -11.09 12.75 11.72
C SER A 76 -11.47 11.40 12.37
N THR A 77 -12.52 10.74 11.85
CA THR A 77 -13.11 9.50 12.40
C THR A 77 -12.23 8.27 12.14
N LYS A 78 -11.09 8.20 12.85
CA LYS A 78 -10.03 7.18 12.67
C LYS A 78 -10.57 5.74 12.53
N THR A 79 -9.99 5.02 11.57
CA THR A 79 -10.46 3.75 11.02
C THR A 79 -10.45 2.61 12.04
N SER A 80 -11.58 1.92 12.19
CA SER A 80 -11.71 0.72 13.03
C SER A 80 -10.86 -0.45 12.50
N SER A 81 -10.42 -1.35 13.39
CA SER A 81 -9.61 -2.54 13.05
C SER A 81 -10.29 -3.48 12.04
N VAL A 82 -11.62 -3.60 12.05
CA VAL A 82 -12.37 -4.38 11.05
C VAL A 82 -12.38 -3.67 9.69
N SER A 83 -12.52 -2.34 9.69
CA SER A 83 -12.45 -1.54 8.47
C SER A 83 -11.04 -1.62 7.86
N ALA A 84 -9.98 -1.50 8.67
CA ALA A 84 -8.59 -1.67 8.24
C ALA A 84 -8.31 -3.07 7.63
N PHE A 85 -8.90 -4.15 8.17
CA PHE A 85 -8.85 -5.48 7.55
C PHE A 85 -9.48 -5.48 6.15
N ILE A 86 -10.65 -4.87 5.99
CA ILE A 86 -11.36 -4.76 4.70
C ILE A 86 -10.57 -3.90 3.70
N HIS A 87 -9.95 -2.81 4.16
CA HIS A 87 -9.07 -1.97 3.33
C HIS A 87 -7.84 -2.74 2.84
N LEU A 88 -7.17 -3.51 3.70
CA LEU A 88 -6.04 -4.35 3.30
C LEU A 88 -6.46 -5.43 2.30
N LEU A 89 -7.58 -6.12 2.55
CA LEU A 89 -8.10 -7.14 1.65
C LEU A 89 -8.45 -6.52 0.28
N LYS A 90 -9.15 -5.38 0.25
CA LYS A 90 -9.45 -4.65 -0.99
C LYS A 90 -8.19 -4.11 -1.70
N GLY A 91 -7.15 -3.75 -0.94
CA GLY A 91 -5.90 -3.24 -1.49
C GLY A 91 -5.11 -4.28 -2.29
N TYR A 92 -5.17 -5.55 -1.89
CA TYR A 92 -4.48 -6.66 -2.56
C TYR A 92 -5.39 -7.46 -3.51
N VAL A 93 -6.68 -7.65 -3.19
CA VAL A 93 -7.64 -8.36 -4.06
C VAL A 93 -8.11 -7.44 -5.21
N GLY A 94 -7.16 -7.16 -6.10
CA GLY A 94 -7.34 -6.42 -7.34
C GLY A 94 -7.26 -7.31 -8.59
N PRO A 95 -7.22 -6.72 -9.80
CA PRO A 95 -7.16 -7.43 -11.07
C PRO A 95 -5.96 -8.39 -11.20
N GLY A 96 -4.87 -8.18 -10.46
CA GLY A 96 -3.68 -9.03 -10.50
C GLY A 96 -3.93 -10.50 -10.14
N CYS A 97 -4.97 -10.82 -9.36
CA CYS A 97 -5.29 -12.22 -9.05
C CYS A 97 -5.83 -13.01 -10.25
N LEU A 98 -6.26 -12.35 -11.33
CA LEU A 98 -6.78 -12.97 -12.55
C LEU A 98 -5.71 -13.68 -13.39
N SER A 99 -4.42 -13.45 -13.10
CA SER A 99 -3.28 -14.16 -13.70
C SER A 99 -2.82 -15.38 -12.88
N LEU A 100 -3.30 -15.53 -11.64
CA LEU A 100 -2.94 -16.66 -10.79
C LEU A 100 -3.42 -18.03 -11.31
N PRO A 101 -4.59 -18.18 -11.98
CA PRO A 101 -4.93 -19.44 -12.64
C PRO A 101 -3.86 -19.87 -13.65
N TRP A 102 -3.35 -18.94 -14.47
CA TRP A 102 -2.24 -19.20 -15.39
C TRP A 102 -0.95 -19.57 -14.64
N ALA A 103 -0.60 -18.83 -13.58
CA ALA A 103 0.59 -19.18 -12.77
C ALA A 103 0.48 -20.59 -12.15
N VAL A 104 -0.71 -21.01 -11.72
CA VAL A 104 -0.95 -22.35 -11.17
C VAL A 104 -0.98 -23.42 -12.26
N SER A 105 -1.48 -23.16 -13.47
CA SER A 105 -1.42 -24.16 -14.55
C SER A 105 0.02 -24.47 -14.96
N GLN A 106 0.88 -23.47 -15.06
CA GLN A 106 2.29 -23.66 -15.42
C GLN A 106 3.10 -24.36 -14.31
N MET A 107 2.73 -24.17 -13.04
CA MET A 107 3.46 -24.72 -11.88
C MET A 107 2.86 -26.00 -11.28
N GLY A 108 1.72 -26.48 -11.80
CA GLY A 108 0.93 -27.55 -11.18
C GLY A 108 0.27 -27.12 -9.86
N TYR A 109 -0.77 -27.86 -9.43
CA TYR A 109 -1.54 -27.52 -8.22
C TYR A 109 -0.66 -27.35 -6.98
N ALA A 110 0.27 -28.29 -6.75
CA ALA A 110 1.16 -28.24 -5.58
C ALA A 110 2.22 -27.13 -5.69
N GLY A 111 2.89 -27.00 -6.84
CA GLY A 111 3.95 -26.00 -7.05
C GLY A 111 3.41 -24.58 -7.03
N GLY A 112 2.29 -24.33 -7.73
CA GLY A 112 1.63 -23.03 -7.76
C GLY A 112 1.06 -22.62 -6.39
N THR A 113 0.43 -23.53 -5.65
CA THR A 113 -0.05 -23.25 -4.29
C THR A 113 1.10 -22.94 -3.33
N LEU A 114 2.20 -23.70 -3.42
CA LEU A 114 3.40 -23.46 -2.62
C LEU A 114 4.06 -22.12 -2.97
N ALA A 115 4.10 -21.75 -4.26
CA ALA A 115 4.60 -20.44 -4.69
C ALA A 115 3.73 -19.29 -4.16
N ILE A 116 2.40 -19.39 -4.24
CA ILE A 116 1.48 -18.40 -3.66
C ILE A 116 1.71 -18.26 -2.15
N ALA A 117 1.89 -19.37 -1.43
CA ALA A 117 2.12 -19.34 0.02
C ALA A 117 3.50 -18.74 0.40
N ILE A 118 4.58 -19.13 -0.30
CA ILE A 118 5.93 -18.60 -0.05
C ILE A 118 6.01 -17.11 -0.38
N VAL A 119 5.52 -16.70 -1.56
CA VAL A 119 5.53 -15.28 -1.95
C VAL A 119 4.69 -14.47 -0.98
N SER A 120 3.49 -14.94 -0.61
CA SER A 120 2.63 -14.27 0.37
C SER A 120 3.34 -14.04 1.70
N PHE A 121 3.98 -15.08 2.27
CA PHE A 121 4.69 -14.96 3.53
C PHE A 121 5.86 -13.97 3.44
N TRP A 122 6.64 -14.04 2.36
CA TRP A 122 7.82 -13.20 2.16
C TRP A 122 7.45 -11.73 1.94
N THR A 123 6.50 -11.42 1.05
CA THR A 123 6.04 -10.04 0.83
C THR A 123 5.36 -9.49 2.09
N SER A 124 4.55 -10.30 2.80
CA SER A 124 3.92 -9.89 4.06
C SER A 124 4.93 -9.58 5.16
N TYR A 125 5.94 -10.45 5.35
CA TYR A 125 7.02 -10.20 6.31
C TYR A 125 7.73 -8.88 5.99
N ASN A 126 8.16 -8.71 4.74
CA ASN A 126 8.87 -7.53 4.29
C ASN A 126 8.05 -6.23 4.44
N CYS A 127 6.77 -6.25 4.05
CA CYS A 127 5.86 -5.12 4.27
C CYS A 127 5.69 -4.80 5.76
N TYR A 128 5.65 -5.82 6.62
CA TYR A 128 5.59 -5.64 8.07
C TYR A 128 6.88 -5.05 8.64
N SER A 129 8.05 -5.38 8.10
CA SER A 129 9.34 -4.77 8.50
C SER A 129 9.39 -3.27 8.18
N ILE A 130 8.85 -2.81 7.04
CA ILE A 130 8.70 -1.35 6.78
C ILE A 130 7.85 -0.69 7.88
N VAL A 131 6.72 -1.29 8.25
CA VAL A 131 5.83 -0.78 9.32
C VAL A 131 6.50 -0.80 10.69
N LYS A 132 7.38 -1.78 10.97
CA LYS A 132 8.21 -1.83 12.19
C LYS A 132 9.18 -0.64 12.23
N ILE A 133 9.85 -0.33 11.12
CA ILE A 133 10.83 0.77 11.02
C ILE A 133 10.12 2.12 11.11
N LYS A 134 9.01 2.33 10.38
CA LYS A 134 8.17 3.53 10.51
C LYS A 134 7.78 3.82 11.95
N LYS A 135 7.33 2.81 12.69
CA LYS A 135 6.95 2.92 14.12
C LYS A 135 8.13 3.13 15.07
N TYR A 136 9.35 2.83 14.64
CA TYR A 136 10.56 3.20 15.38
C TYR A 136 10.84 4.70 15.20
N ILE A 137 10.90 5.17 13.94
CA ILE A 137 11.14 6.58 13.58
C ILE A 137 10.06 7.50 14.18
N GLU A 138 8.78 7.12 14.08
CA GLU A 138 7.67 7.86 14.72
C GLU A 138 7.86 7.99 16.24
N ARG A 139 8.53 7.03 16.89
CA ARG A 139 8.74 7.03 18.34
C ARG A 139 10.02 7.76 18.76
N SER A 140 11.13 7.63 18.03
CA SER A 140 12.35 8.40 18.32
C SER A 140 12.06 9.90 18.21
N ASN A 141 11.38 10.31 17.14
CA ASN A 141 11.08 11.71 16.88
C ASN A 141 10.11 12.32 17.91
N MET A 142 9.29 11.52 18.58
CA MET A 142 8.46 11.97 19.72
C MET A 142 9.31 12.17 20.98
N LEU A 143 10.17 11.20 21.32
CA LEU A 143 11.03 11.28 22.50
C LEU A 143 12.04 12.45 22.40
N GLU A 144 12.61 12.67 21.21
CA GLU A 144 13.50 13.82 20.95
C GLU A 144 12.78 15.18 21.10
N GLN A 145 11.47 15.26 20.81
CA GLN A 145 10.69 16.48 21.01
C GLN A 145 10.32 16.71 22.48
N GLU A 146 10.10 15.64 23.25
CA GLU A 146 9.91 15.70 24.70
C GLU A 146 11.21 16.12 25.41
N GLU A 147 12.36 15.52 25.05
CA GLU A 147 13.66 15.83 25.65
C GLU A 147 14.15 17.26 25.33
N ASN A 148 13.94 17.74 24.10
CA ASN A 148 14.24 19.12 23.71
C ASN A 148 13.22 20.16 24.23
N GLY A 149 12.32 19.78 25.15
CA GLY A 149 11.50 20.70 25.94
C GLY A 149 10.43 21.46 25.15
N GLY A 150 9.96 20.93 24.02
CA GLY A 150 8.84 21.47 23.24
C GLY A 150 9.05 22.86 22.58
N MET A 151 10.21 23.49 22.75
CA MET A 151 10.47 24.84 22.24
C MET A 151 10.81 24.81 20.73
N LYS A 152 9.80 25.05 19.88
CA LYS A 152 9.94 25.08 18.41
C LYS A 152 10.97 26.13 17.94
N LYS A 153 12.22 25.71 17.69
CA LYS A 153 13.19 26.51 16.95
C LYS A 153 13.11 26.19 15.44
N SER A 154 12.26 26.93 14.74
CA SER A 154 12.00 26.75 13.31
C SER A 154 13.19 27.18 12.44
N SER A 155 14.21 26.33 12.32
CA SER A 155 15.42 26.58 11.51
C SER A 155 16.03 25.31 10.90
N SER A 156 15.20 24.37 10.44
CA SER A 156 15.55 23.37 9.42
C SER A 156 14.28 22.82 8.75
N ALA A 157 14.39 22.25 7.56
CA ALA A 157 13.28 21.97 6.65
C ALA A 157 12.47 20.68 6.95
N THR A 158 12.32 20.32 8.23
CA THR A 158 11.69 19.05 8.67
C THR A 158 10.55 19.27 9.67
N SER A 159 9.81 20.38 9.55
CA SER A 159 8.58 20.65 10.32
C SER A 159 7.38 19.82 9.83
N LEU A 160 7.59 18.52 9.60
CA LEU A 160 6.63 17.56 9.05
C LEU A 160 5.57 17.12 10.08
N ALA A 161 4.97 18.09 10.77
CA ALA A 161 3.79 17.83 11.58
C ALA A 161 2.61 17.45 10.66
N SER A 162 2.13 16.21 10.81
CA SER A 162 0.93 15.64 10.18
C SER A 162 1.02 15.11 8.73
N SER A 163 2.18 15.12 8.06
CA SER A 163 2.39 14.21 6.91
C SER A 163 2.81 12.84 7.42
N ALA A 164 2.07 11.78 7.10
CA ALA A 164 2.41 10.43 7.52
C ALA A 164 3.66 9.93 6.79
N LEU A 165 4.67 9.48 7.53
CA LEU A 165 5.97 9.05 7.00
C LEU A 165 5.80 8.02 5.86
N THR A 166 6.31 8.37 4.68
CA THR A 166 6.17 7.61 3.44
C THR A 166 7.27 6.54 3.30
N TYR A 167 7.20 5.70 2.27
CA TYR A 167 8.20 4.64 2.05
C TYR A 167 9.58 5.20 1.63
N PRO A 168 9.69 6.20 0.73
CA PRO A 168 10.94 6.94 0.49
C PRO A 168 11.58 7.55 1.73
N ASP A 169 10.81 8.19 2.62
CA ASP A 169 11.32 8.87 3.82
C ASP A 169 12.03 7.90 4.79
N ILE A 170 11.57 6.64 4.85
CA ILE A 170 12.21 5.57 5.62
C ILE A 170 13.58 5.21 5.01
N GLY A 171 13.75 5.38 3.70
CA GLY A 171 15.04 5.28 3.02
C GLY A 171 15.94 6.49 3.25
N GLU A 172 15.38 7.69 3.36
CA GLU A 172 16.12 8.89 3.76
C GLU A 172 16.72 8.71 5.16
N TRP A 173 15.93 8.23 6.12
CA TRP A 173 16.37 7.94 7.48
C TRP A 173 17.49 6.88 7.53
N ALA A 174 17.41 5.84 6.69
CA ALA A 174 18.37 4.74 6.71
C ALA A 174 19.69 5.02 5.96
N PHE A 175 19.64 5.70 4.81
CA PHE A 175 20.79 5.86 3.90
C PHE A 175 20.85 7.23 3.18
N GLY A 176 20.05 8.22 3.61
CA GLY A 176 20.04 9.60 3.09
C GLY A 176 19.31 9.79 1.75
N GLU A 177 19.30 11.05 1.28
CA GLU A 177 18.58 11.51 0.08
C GLU A 177 18.79 10.64 -1.17
N THR A 178 20.00 10.07 -1.34
CA THR A 178 20.30 9.23 -2.52
C THR A 178 19.47 7.94 -2.51
N PHE A 179 19.18 7.38 -1.33
CA PHE A 179 18.35 6.18 -1.21
C PHE A 179 16.85 6.51 -1.21
N GLU A 180 16.44 7.65 -0.64
CA GLU A 180 15.10 8.23 -0.83
C GLU A 180 14.76 8.36 -2.32
N GLN A 181 15.68 8.89 -3.13
CA GLN A 181 15.52 9.01 -4.58
C GLN A 181 15.51 7.64 -5.30
N PHE A 182 16.23 6.64 -4.79
CA PHE A 182 16.20 5.27 -5.31
C PHE A 182 14.87 4.57 -5.02
N ILE A 183 14.40 4.57 -3.76
CA ILE A 183 13.08 4.03 -3.39
C ILE A 183 11.99 4.76 -4.17
N SER A 184 12.09 6.10 -4.28
CA SER A 184 11.17 6.91 -5.09
C SER A 184 11.06 6.42 -6.53
N SER A 185 12.22 6.18 -7.16
CA SER A 185 12.29 5.70 -8.54
C SER A 185 11.71 4.29 -8.68
N ALA A 186 12.02 3.38 -7.74
CA ALA A 186 11.49 2.02 -7.72
C ALA A 186 9.95 1.98 -7.60
N VAL A 187 9.38 2.73 -6.65
CA VAL A 187 7.92 2.85 -6.46
C VAL A 187 7.23 3.44 -7.71
N CYS A 188 7.81 4.48 -8.31
CA CYS A 188 7.27 5.08 -9.52
C CYS A 188 7.30 4.10 -10.72
N VAL A 189 8.41 3.39 -10.92
CA VAL A 189 8.56 2.41 -12.02
C VAL A 189 7.61 1.22 -11.82
N GLN A 190 7.40 0.77 -10.57
CA GLN A 190 6.39 -0.25 -10.25
C GLN A 190 4.98 0.21 -10.65
N GLN A 191 4.48 1.33 -10.13
CA GLN A 191 3.09 1.74 -10.40
C GLN A 191 2.87 2.08 -11.88
N LEU A 192 3.87 2.63 -12.58
CA LEU A 192 3.79 2.81 -14.04
C LEU A 192 3.76 1.46 -14.79
N SER A 193 4.44 0.43 -14.30
CA SER A 193 4.32 -0.93 -14.83
C SER A 193 2.92 -1.52 -14.60
N VAL A 194 2.30 -1.32 -13.42
CA VAL A 194 0.91 -1.71 -13.15
C VAL A 194 -0.06 -1.01 -14.13
N CYS A 195 0.09 0.30 -14.32
CA CYS A 195 -0.68 1.07 -15.30
C CYS A 195 -0.49 0.59 -16.76
N THR A 196 0.72 0.14 -17.10
CA THR A 196 1.04 -0.46 -18.42
C THR A 196 0.32 -1.81 -18.60
N VAL A 197 0.31 -2.67 -17.56
CA VAL A 197 -0.47 -3.91 -17.55
C VAL A 197 -1.97 -3.60 -17.71
N PHE A 198 -2.50 -2.59 -17.03
CA PHE A 198 -3.92 -2.23 -17.10
C PHE A 198 -4.36 -1.88 -18.54
N PHE A 199 -3.54 -1.11 -19.28
CA PHE A 199 -3.80 -0.84 -20.69
C PHE A 199 -3.88 -2.13 -21.52
N SER A 200 -2.86 -2.99 -21.42
CA SER A 200 -2.77 -4.24 -22.19
C SER A 200 -3.90 -5.21 -21.82
N PHE A 201 -4.24 -5.33 -20.53
CA PHE A 201 -5.34 -6.15 -20.05
C PHE A 201 -6.71 -5.67 -20.57
N ILE A 202 -6.96 -4.35 -20.63
CA ILE A 202 -8.16 -3.81 -21.26
C ILE A 202 -8.16 -4.13 -22.77
N GLY A 203 -7.01 -3.99 -23.43
CA GLY A 203 -6.76 -4.40 -24.81
C GLY A 203 -7.22 -5.83 -25.09
N GLU A 204 -6.63 -6.80 -24.39
CA GLU A 204 -6.87 -8.23 -24.54
C GLU A 204 -8.34 -8.62 -24.37
N ASN A 205 -8.95 -8.29 -23.23
CA ASN A 205 -10.29 -8.75 -22.86
C ASN A 205 -11.38 -8.09 -23.72
N ILE A 206 -11.25 -6.80 -24.05
CA ILE A 206 -12.22 -6.11 -24.91
C ILE A 206 -11.99 -6.42 -26.40
N HIS A 207 -10.76 -6.72 -26.83
CA HIS A 207 -10.49 -7.24 -28.19
C HIS A 207 -11.13 -8.62 -28.39
N ALA A 208 -10.96 -9.52 -27.42
CA ALA A 208 -11.57 -10.85 -27.44
C ALA A 208 -13.10 -10.75 -27.49
N VAL A 209 -13.73 -9.91 -26.66
CA VAL A 209 -15.19 -9.63 -26.74
C VAL A 209 -15.58 -9.04 -28.10
N GLY A 210 -14.76 -8.14 -28.65
CA GLY A 210 -14.98 -7.55 -29.97
C GLY A 210 -15.04 -8.56 -31.11
N GLN A 211 -14.22 -9.62 -31.09
CA GLN A 211 -14.21 -10.64 -32.16
C GLN A 211 -15.51 -11.47 -32.23
N LEU A 212 -16.32 -11.48 -31.17
CA LEU A 212 -17.53 -12.31 -31.05
C LEU A 212 -18.84 -11.55 -31.26
N ILE A 213 -18.81 -10.21 -31.38
CA ILE A 213 -20.02 -9.42 -31.63
C ILE A 213 -20.39 -9.49 -33.12
N PRO A 214 -21.56 -10.04 -33.49
CA PRO A 214 -21.94 -10.22 -34.90
C PRO A 214 -22.29 -8.87 -35.56
N GLY A 215 -21.35 -8.31 -36.33
CA GLY A 215 -21.56 -7.11 -37.13
C GLY A 215 -20.25 -6.53 -37.69
N ASN A 216 -20.35 -5.40 -38.39
CA ASN A 216 -19.18 -4.61 -38.77
C ASN A 216 -18.63 -3.90 -37.53
N VAL A 217 -17.78 -4.58 -36.75
CA VAL A 217 -17.03 -3.93 -35.68
C VAL A 217 -16.17 -2.80 -36.28
N PRO A 218 -16.09 -1.62 -35.63
CA PRO A 218 -15.17 -0.56 -36.05
C PRO A 218 -13.74 -1.11 -36.17
N LEU A 219 -13.03 -0.79 -37.25
CA LEU A 219 -11.67 -1.28 -37.53
C LEU A 219 -10.69 -1.10 -36.37
N VAL A 220 -10.91 -0.07 -35.54
CA VAL A 220 -10.12 0.21 -34.35
C VAL A 220 -10.29 -0.88 -33.27
N LEU A 221 -11.48 -1.47 -33.13
CA LEU A 221 -11.74 -2.59 -32.20
C LEU A 221 -11.29 -3.95 -32.77
N SER A 222 -10.88 -4.04 -34.04
CA SER A 222 -10.40 -5.27 -34.67
C SER A 222 -8.98 -5.69 -34.20
N SER A 223 -8.28 -4.86 -33.42
CA SER A 223 -6.92 -5.14 -32.93
C SER A 223 -6.73 -4.77 -31.47
N HIS A 224 -5.91 -5.55 -30.74
CA HIS A 224 -5.51 -5.31 -29.35
C HIS A 224 -5.05 -3.86 -29.11
N VAL A 225 -4.08 -3.38 -29.91
CA VAL A 225 -3.57 -2.00 -29.84
C VAL A 225 -4.66 -0.96 -30.11
N GLY A 226 -5.55 -1.20 -31.08
CA GLY A 226 -6.65 -0.27 -31.36
C GLY A 226 -7.67 -0.19 -30.22
N VAL A 227 -7.98 -1.31 -29.55
CA VAL A 227 -8.80 -1.33 -28.32
C VAL A 227 -8.14 -0.49 -27.21
N MET A 228 -6.82 -0.59 -27.04
CA MET A 228 -6.09 0.27 -26.10
C MET A 228 -6.16 1.75 -26.48
N THR A 229 -6.10 2.07 -27.79
CA THR A 229 -6.29 3.44 -28.30
C THR A 229 -7.69 3.97 -27.98
N VAL A 230 -8.72 3.12 -27.98
CA VAL A 230 -10.09 3.48 -27.57
C VAL A 230 -10.19 3.67 -26.06
N ALA A 231 -9.46 2.90 -25.25
CA ALA A 231 -9.44 3.05 -23.79
C ALA A 231 -8.72 4.32 -23.32
N LEU A 232 -7.67 4.75 -24.04
CA LEU A 232 -6.83 5.91 -23.74
C LEU A 232 -7.60 7.21 -23.42
N PRO A 233 -8.56 7.71 -24.23
CA PRO A 233 -9.31 8.93 -23.90
C PRO A 233 -10.15 8.81 -22.62
N PHE A 234 -10.68 7.63 -22.29
CA PHE A 234 -11.44 7.43 -21.03
C PHE A 234 -10.50 7.42 -19.81
N ILE A 235 -9.37 6.73 -19.91
CA ILE A 235 -8.32 6.74 -18.87
C ILE A 235 -7.77 8.16 -18.67
N MET A 236 -7.61 8.92 -19.75
CA MET A 236 -7.20 10.33 -19.70
C MET A 236 -8.24 11.22 -19.00
N ALA A 237 -9.52 11.10 -19.36
CA ALA A 237 -10.60 11.84 -18.72
C ALA A 237 -10.72 11.53 -17.22
N LEU A 238 -10.57 10.27 -16.82
CA LEU A 238 -10.60 9.86 -15.41
C LEU A 238 -9.37 10.33 -14.62
N THR A 239 -8.18 10.31 -15.22
CA THR A 239 -6.97 10.83 -14.58
C THR A 239 -6.95 12.36 -14.44
N PHE A 240 -7.81 13.11 -15.13
CA PHE A 240 -7.99 14.55 -14.88
C PHE A 240 -8.68 14.87 -13.53
N ILE A 241 -9.32 13.88 -12.90
CA ILE A 241 -9.89 14.01 -11.56
C ILE A 241 -8.72 14.05 -10.55
N ARG A 242 -8.32 15.28 -10.18
CA ARG A 242 -7.27 15.50 -9.16
C ARG A 242 -7.73 15.20 -7.74
N SER A 243 -8.98 15.54 -7.42
CA SER A 243 -9.53 15.35 -6.09
C SER A 243 -9.90 13.89 -5.86
N LEU A 244 -9.20 13.22 -4.95
CA LEU A 244 -9.57 11.87 -4.53
C LEU A 244 -10.99 11.80 -3.96
N LYS A 245 -11.47 12.87 -3.28
CA LYS A 245 -12.87 12.96 -2.79
C LYS A 245 -13.88 12.85 -3.94
N ALA A 246 -13.54 13.35 -5.13
CA ALA A 246 -14.35 13.17 -6.34
C ALA A 246 -14.11 11.83 -7.05
N LEU A 247 -12.93 11.22 -6.90
CA LEU A 247 -12.60 9.92 -7.50
C LEU A 247 -13.22 8.74 -6.73
N THR A 248 -13.38 8.82 -5.41
CA THR A 248 -13.82 7.68 -4.58
C THR A 248 -15.13 6.99 -5.01
N PRO A 249 -16.22 7.65 -5.47
CA PRO A 249 -17.38 6.93 -6.03
C PRO A 249 -17.01 6.07 -7.25
N VAL A 250 -16.05 6.50 -8.09
CA VAL A 250 -15.54 5.70 -9.22
C VAL A 250 -14.75 4.50 -8.71
N MET A 251 -13.94 4.67 -7.65
CA MET A 251 -13.18 3.56 -7.03
C MET A 251 -14.07 2.55 -6.30
N VAL A 252 -15.23 2.98 -5.77
CA VAL A 252 -16.26 2.09 -5.21
C VAL A 252 -16.95 1.32 -6.33
N LEU A 253 -17.35 1.99 -7.42
CA LEU A 253 -17.93 1.34 -8.61
C LEU A 253 -16.96 0.31 -9.22
N ALA A 254 -15.67 0.64 -9.33
CA ALA A 254 -14.63 -0.29 -9.76
C ALA A 254 -14.61 -1.57 -8.91
N THR A 255 -14.72 -1.42 -7.59
CA THR A 255 -14.73 -2.56 -6.64
C THR A 255 -15.97 -3.45 -6.87
N ILE A 256 -17.14 -2.85 -7.03
CA ILE A 256 -18.40 -3.56 -7.27
C ILE A 256 -18.34 -4.33 -8.61
N LEU A 257 -17.78 -3.71 -9.65
CA LEU A 257 -17.55 -4.35 -10.94
C LEU A 257 -16.58 -5.53 -10.82
N LEU A 258 -15.45 -5.39 -10.13
CA LEU A 258 -14.48 -6.47 -9.95
C LEU A 258 -15.11 -7.71 -9.26
N PHE A 259 -15.84 -7.50 -8.16
CA PHE A 259 -16.55 -8.59 -7.48
C PHE A 259 -17.70 -9.18 -8.30
N SER A 260 -18.40 -8.37 -9.10
CA SER A 260 -19.38 -8.87 -10.08
C SER A 260 -18.72 -9.76 -11.13
N GLY A 261 -17.54 -9.38 -11.62
CA GLY A 261 -16.69 -10.18 -12.50
C GLY A 261 -16.31 -11.54 -11.87
N PHE A 262 -15.85 -11.55 -10.63
CA PHE A 262 -15.59 -12.81 -9.89
C PHE A 262 -16.87 -13.65 -9.72
N GLY A 263 -18.03 -13.03 -9.52
CA GLY A 263 -19.33 -13.73 -9.47
C GLY A 263 -19.70 -14.42 -10.79
N LEU A 264 -19.47 -13.75 -11.93
CA LEU A 264 -19.70 -14.32 -13.27
C LEU A 264 -18.70 -15.47 -13.57
N ILE A 265 -17.43 -15.35 -13.17
CA ILE A 265 -16.45 -16.44 -13.25
C ILE A 265 -16.86 -17.61 -12.32
N GLY A 266 -17.35 -17.32 -11.11
CA GLY A 266 -17.89 -18.32 -10.19
C GLY A 266 -19.07 -19.10 -10.78
N TYR A 267 -19.93 -18.43 -11.55
CA TYR A 267 -21.01 -19.08 -12.30
C TYR A 267 -20.48 -20.02 -13.39
N THR A 268 -19.50 -19.59 -14.19
CA THR A 268 -18.96 -20.44 -15.28
C THR A 268 -18.15 -21.63 -14.74
N ILE A 269 -17.44 -21.45 -13.61
CA ILE A 269 -16.87 -22.56 -12.82
C ILE A 269 -17.97 -23.58 -12.49
N PHE A 270 -19.06 -23.15 -11.85
CA PHE A 270 -20.15 -24.06 -11.44
C PHE A 270 -20.81 -24.77 -12.62
N ALA A 271 -21.07 -24.06 -13.72
CA ALA A 271 -21.72 -24.60 -14.91
C ALA A 271 -20.87 -25.68 -15.62
N VAL A 272 -19.54 -25.55 -15.63
CA VAL A 272 -18.65 -26.48 -16.34
C VAL A 272 -18.07 -27.58 -15.44
N LEU A 273 -18.12 -27.45 -14.11
CA LEU A 273 -17.47 -28.35 -13.15
C LEU A 273 -17.73 -29.86 -13.34
N ALA A 274 -18.93 -30.21 -13.83
CA ALA A 274 -19.32 -31.58 -14.14
C ALA A 274 -18.57 -32.19 -15.34
N ASN A 275 -18.20 -31.35 -16.31
CA ASN A 275 -17.55 -31.68 -17.58
C ASN A 275 -16.08 -31.23 -17.63
N ARG A 276 -15.45 -30.98 -16.47
CA ARG A 276 -14.06 -30.51 -16.38
C ARG A 276 -13.07 -31.44 -17.11
N PRO A 277 -11.94 -30.91 -17.62
CA PRO A 277 -10.83 -31.72 -18.13
C PRO A 277 -10.35 -32.77 -17.11
N ARG A 278 -9.83 -33.89 -17.63
CA ARG A 278 -9.29 -35.00 -16.83
C ARG A 278 -7.78 -35.22 -16.99
N GLU A 279 -7.13 -34.30 -17.69
CA GLU A 279 -5.69 -34.35 -17.94
C GLU A 279 -4.92 -34.04 -16.66
N ALA A 280 -3.82 -34.75 -16.45
CA ALA A 280 -2.90 -34.46 -15.36
C ALA A 280 -2.13 -33.18 -15.68
N MET A 281 -1.90 -32.34 -14.68
CA MET A 281 -1.22 -31.06 -14.86
C MET A 281 0.27 -31.22 -14.54
N GLU A 282 1.09 -31.12 -15.59
CA GLU A 282 2.54 -31.28 -15.49
C GLU A 282 3.23 -29.94 -15.20
N LEU A 283 4.45 -30.00 -14.64
CA LEU A 283 5.22 -28.83 -14.24
C LEU A 283 6.04 -28.30 -15.42
N GLU A 284 5.65 -27.16 -15.98
CA GLU A 284 6.35 -26.56 -17.11
C GLU A 284 7.50 -25.66 -16.63
N TRP A 285 8.66 -26.27 -16.37
CA TRP A 285 9.88 -25.60 -15.85
C TRP A 285 10.30 -24.33 -16.61
N THR A 286 10.02 -24.24 -17.91
CA THR A 286 10.28 -23.06 -18.74
C THR A 286 9.44 -21.84 -18.37
N SER A 287 8.19 -22.04 -17.91
CA SER A 287 7.28 -20.98 -17.52
C SER A 287 7.35 -20.61 -16.03
N VAL A 288 7.95 -21.46 -15.18
CA VAL A 288 8.05 -21.24 -13.72
C VAL A 288 8.56 -19.83 -13.34
N PRO A 289 9.60 -19.25 -13.97
CA PRO A 289 10.06 -17.91 -13.59
C PRO A 289 9.01 -16.81 -13.85
N LEU A 290 8.29 -16.90 -14.98
CA LEU A 290 7.22 -15.96 -15.31
C LEU A 290 6.01 -16.17 -14.40
N ALA A 291 5.67 -17.42 -14.07
CA ALA A 291 4.60 -17.76 -13.13
C ALA A 291 4.86 -17.20 -11.72
N VAL A 292 6.08 -17.34 -11.19
CA VAL A 292 6.47 -16.72 -9.91
C VAL A 292 6.38 -15.20 -9.97
N CYS A 293 6.74 -14.57 -11.10
CA CYS A 293 6.53 -13.13 -11.28
C CYS A 293 5.05 -12.74 -11.33
N ALA A 294 4.17 -13.52 -11.96
CA ALA A 294 2.73 -13.26 -11.92
C ALA A 294 2.15 -13.39 -10.49
N VAL A 295 2.66 -14.33 -9.68
CA VAL A 295 2.34 -14.40 -8.25
C VAL A 295 2.82 -13.14 -7.52
N LEU A 296 4.05 -12.68 -7.75
CA LEU A 296 4.57 -11.42 -7.18
C LEU A 296 3.71 -10.20 -7.59
N TYR A 297 3.25 -10.14 -8.85
CA TYR A 297 2.33 -9.11 -9.33
C TYR A 297 0.97 -9.13 -8.60
N SER A 298 0.46 -10.30 -8.21
CA SER A 298 -0.77 -10.37 -7.40
C SER A 298 -0.62 -9.82 -5.97
N TYR A 299 0.62 -9.73 -5.45
CA TYR A 299 0.95 -9.13 -4.15
C TYR A 299 1.43 -7.68 -4.24
N GLU A 300 1.04 -6.98 -5.31
CA GLU A 300 1.07 -5.52 -5.37
C GLU A 300 0.10 -4.93 -4.32
N GLY A 301 0.41 -3.75 -3.76
CA GLY A 301 -0.29 -3.19 -2.59
C GLY A 301 0.62 -2.71 -1.45
N ILE A 302 1.94 -2.93 -1.54
CA ILE A 302 2.94 -2.44 -0.58
C ILE A 302 2.85 -0.92 -0.33
N CYS A 303 2.55 -0.14 -1.36
CA CYS A 303 2.40 1.32 -1.26
C CYS A 303 1.20 1.75 -0.40
N LEU A 304 0.18 0.89 -0.24
CA LEU A 304 -1.05 1.18 0.51
C LEU A 304 -0.89 0.90 2.02
N ILE A 305 0.17 0.20 2.45
CA ILE A 305 0.28 -0.26 3.83
C ILE A 305 0.48 0.88 4.84
N LEU A 306 1.28 1.89 4.51
CA LEU A 306 1.62 3.00 5.42
C LEU A 306 0.44 3.97 5.60
N PRO A 307 -0.31 4.37 4.55
CA PRO A 307 -1.57 5.11 4.72
C PRO A 307 -2.60 4.34 5.57
N ILE A 308 -2.86 3.07 5.28
CA ILE A 308 -3.84 2.26 6.03
C ILE A 308 -3.42 2.10 7.51
N GLN A 309 -2.12 1.90 7.78
CA GLN A 309 -1.60 1.81 9.14
C GLN A 309 -1.75 3.13 9.92
N SER A 310 -1.57 4.26 9.24
CA SER A 310 -1.65 5.60 9.84
C SER A 310 -3.10 6.01 10.12
N ALA A 311 -4.04 5.58 9.26
CA ALA A 311 -5.46 5.86 9.40
C ALA A 311 -6.19 5.09 10.52
N MET A 312 -5.54 4.14 11.22
CA MET A 312 -6.18 3.31 12.26
C MET A 312 -6.41 4.03 13.59
N LYS A 313 -7.59 3.83 14.22
CA LYS A 313 -7.88 4.30 15.60
C LYS A 313 -6.93 3.69 16.64
N HIS A 314 -6.48 2.45 16.42
CA HIS A 314 -5.56 1.75 17.34
C HIS A 314 -4.38 1.10 16.59
N PRO A 315 -3.34 1.86 16.16
CA PRO A 315 -2.22 1.34 15.38
C PRO A 315 -1.40 0.23 16.06
N ARG A 316 -1.52 0.07 17.39
CA ARG A 316 -0.97 -1.07 18.16
C ARG A 316 -1.58 -2.42 17.73
N GLN A 317 -2.84 -2.45 17.32
CA GLN A 317 -3.52 -3.66 16.85
C GLN A 317 -3.13 -4.07 15.41
N PHE A 318 -2.52 -3.16 14.63
CA PHE A 318 -2.21 -3.36 13.21
C PHE A 318 -1.47 -4.69 12.93
N LYS A 319 -0.57 -5.16 13.80
CA LYS A 319 0.11 -6.46 13.60
C LYS A 319 -0.88 -7.61 13.46
N LYS A 320 -1.90 -7.69 14.32
CA LYS A 320 -2.91 -8.76 14.28
C LYS A 320 -3.78 -8.65 13.03
N VAL A 321 -4.23 -7.43 12.72
CA VAL A 321 -5.09 -7.09 11.56
C VAL A 321 -4.38 -7.39 10.23
N PHE A 322 -3.11 -7.01 10.12
CA PHE A 322 -2.32 -7.20 8.91
C PHE A 322 -2.04 -8.67 8.63
N TRP A 323 -1.53 -9.43 9.61
CA TRP A 323 -1.26 -10.84 9.41
C TRP A 323 -2.53 -11.65 9.14
N SER A 324 -3.68 -11.34 9.78
CA SER A 324 -4.94 -12.01 9.44
C SER A 324 -5.45 -11.63 8.04
N ALA A 325 -5.31 -10.36 7.62
CA ALA A 325 -5.69 -9.93 6.28
C ALA A 325 -4.84 -10.62 5.20
N MET A 326 -3.51 -10.67 5.36
CA MET A 326 -2.63 -11.29 4.38
C MET A 326 -2.81 -12.81 4.30
N THR A 327 -3.02 -13.51 5.43
CA THR A 327 -3.40 -14.93 5.41
C THR A 327 -4.76 -15.15 4.71
N CYS A 328 -5.73 -14.25 4.89
CA CYS A 328 -7.02 -14.31 4.18
C CYS A 328 -6.83 -14.13 2.66
N VAL A 329 -6.06 -13.13 2.24
CA VAL A 329 -5.69 -12.91 0.82
C VAL A 329 -5.01 -14.13 0.23
N ALA A 330 -4.04 -14.74 0.94
CA ALA A 330 -3.35 -15.94 0.49
C ALA A 330 -4.28 -17.13 0.25
N VAL A 331 -5.24 -17.35 1.15
CA VAL A 331 -6.26 -18.39 1.02
C VAL A 331 -7.21 -18.09 -0.14
N ILE A 332 -7.67 -16.85 -0.30
CA ILE A 332 -8.51 -16.42 -1.43
C ILE A 332 -7.80 -16.65 -2.76
N PHE A 333 -6.54 -16.23 -2.88
CA PHE A 333 -5.71 -16.37 -4.08
C PHE A 333 -5.44 -17.84 -4.42
N ALA A 334 -5.04 -18.65 -3.43
CA ALA A 334 -4.83 -20.08 -3.63
C ALA A 334 -6.12 -20.80 -4.05
N LEU A 335 -7.25 -20.53 -3.38
CA LEU A 335 -8.53 -21.14 -3.73
C LEU A 335 -9.01 -20.69 -5.12
N PHE A 336 -8.99 -19.40 -5.44
CA PHE A 336 -9.40 -18.89 -6.75
C PHE A 336 -8.58 -19.52 -7.89
N ALA A 337 -7.25 -19.54 -7.76
CA ALA A 337 -6.37 -20.09 -8.77
C ALA A 337 -6.58 -21.59 -8.96
N ASN A 338 -6.57 -22.38 -7.87
CA ASN A 338 -6.74 -23.83 -7.95
C ASN A 338 -8.15 -24.22 -8.44
N ILE A 339 -9.21 -23.50 -8.05
CA ILE A 339 -10.58 -23.80 -8.50
C ILE A 339 -10.77 -23.48 -9.98
N CYS A 340 -10.26 -22.33 -10.47
CA CYS A 340 -10.26 -22.01 -11.89
C CYS A 340 -9.56 -23.11 -12.70
N VAL A 341 -8.35 -23.50 -12.31
CA VAL A 341 -7.56 -24.52 -13.02
C VAL A 341 -8.19 -25.92 -12.91
N TYR A 342 -8.83 -26.25 -11.77
CA TYR A 342 -9.58 -27.50 -11.61
C TYR A 342 -10.86 -27.55 -12.46
N ALA A 343 -11.53 -26.42 -12.69
CA ALA A 343 -12.70 -26.35 -13.56
C ALA A 343 -12.33 -26.35 -15.05
N PHE A 344 -11.27 -25.64 -15.42
CA PHE A 344 -10.96 -25.31 -16.81
C PHE A 344 -9.73 -26.01 -17.40
N GLY A 345 -8.92 -26.71 -16.60
CA GLY A 345 -7.67 -27.36 -17.03
C GLY A 345 -6.53 -26.36 -17.24
N SER A 346 -5.60 -26.69 -18.15
CA SER A 346 -4.50 -25.79 -18.50
C SER A 346 -4.99 -24.45 -19.06
N VAL A 347 -4.37 -23.36 -18.61
CA VAL A 347 -4.66 -21.97 -18.99
C VAL A 347 -3.40 -21.41 -19.67
N ASP A 348 -3.55 -20.86 -20.88
CA ASP A 348 -2.44 -20.38 -21.72
C ASP A 348 -2.38 -18.84 -21.87
N ASN A 349 -3.38 -18.12 -21.32
CA ASN A 349 -3.43 -16.67 -21.33
C ASN A 349 -3.31 -16.08 -19.91
N GLY A 350 -2.49 -15.03 -19.75
CA GLY A 350 -2.34 -14.28 -18.50
C GLY A 350 -3.61 -13.57 -18.01
N SER A 351 -4.68 -13.52 -18.84
CA SER A 351 -6.03 -13.14 -18.43
C SER A 351 -6.98 -14.36 -18.49
N ILE A 352 -7.39 -14.86 -17.32
CA ILE A 352 -8.37 -15.96 -17.23
C ILE A 352 -9.69 -15.63 -17.94
N THR A 353 -10.13 -14.37 -17.93
CA THR A 353 -11.38 -13.97 -18.61
C THR A 353 -11.27 -14.05 -20.14
N ALA A 354 -10.12 -13.68 -20.72
CA ALA A 354 -9.89 -13.79 -22.16
C ALA A 354 -9.78 -15.26 -22.61
N PHE A 355 -9.05 -16.08 -21.83
CA PHE A 355 -8.96 -17.53 -22.04
C PHE A 355 -10.34 -18.22 -22.07
N LEU A 356 -11.19 -17.91 -21.08
CA LEU A 356 -12.55 -18.47 -21.02
C LEU A 356 -13.38 -18.10 -22.25
N LEU A 357 -13.12 -16.94 -22.86
CA LEU A 357 -13.91 -16.44 -23.97
C LEU A 357 -13.64 -17.24 -25.25
N GLU A 358 -12.35 -17.45 -25.59
CA GLU A 358 -11.96 -18.30 -26.72
C GLU A 358 -12.34 -19.77 -26.47
N LYS A 359 -12.27 -20.24 -25.21
CA LYS A 359 -12.57 -21.63 -24.83
C LYS A 359 -14.05 -22.01 -24.92
N TYR A 360 -14.97 -21.07 -24.68
CA TYR A 360 -16.43 -21.34 -24.65
C TYR A 360 -17.22 -20.62 -25.75
N LYS A 361 -16.55 -20.13 -26.80
CA LYS A 361 -17.17 -19.41 -27.94
C LYS A 361 -18.32 -20.14 -28.64
N ASP A 362 -18.30 -21.48 -28.62
CA ASP A 362 -19.33 -22.32 -29.25
C ASP A 362 -20.56 -22.58 -28.34
N ASP A 363 -20.50 -22.21 -27.05
CA ASP A 363 -21.64 -22.31 -26.11
C ASP A 363 -22.36 -20.96 -25.98
N ASN A 364 -23.52 -20.86 -26.63
CA ASN A 364 -24.35 -19.65 -26.67
C ASN A 364 -24.71 -19.09 -25.28
N HIS A 365 -24.79 -19.90 -24.22
CA HIS A 365 -25.17 -19.44 -22.88
C HIS A 365 -23.95 -19.01 -22.08
N LEU A 366 -22.90 -19.84 -22.05
CA LEU A 366 -21.65 -19.50 -21.37
C LEU A 366 -20.97 -18.29 -22.00
N ILE A 367 -20.99 -18.17 -23.34
CA ILE A 367 -20.27 -17.09 -24.01
C ILE A 367 -20.82 -15.70 -23.64
N MET A 368 -22.14 -15.54 -23.52
CA MET A 368 -22.74 -14.28 -23.06
C MET A 368 -22.27 -13.90 -21.64
N ILE A 369 -22.16 -14.88 -20.75
CA ILE A 369 -21.73 -14.67 -19.36
C ILE A 369 -20.23 -14.35 -19.30
N VAL A 370 -19.40 -15.00 -20.12
CA VAL A 370 -17.97 -14.70 -20.22
C VAL A 370 -17.72 -13.35 -20.90
N MET A 371 -18.49 -12.97 -21.92
CA MET A 371 -18.45 -11.62 -22.53
C MET A 371 -18.78 -10.54 -21.49
N ALA A 372 -19.81 -10.76 -20.66
CA ALA A 372 -20.15 -9.89 -19.56
C ALA A 372 -19.01 -9.82 -18.53
N ALA A 373 -18.41 -10.96 -18.14
CA ALA A 373 -17.29 -11.01 -17.21
C ALA A 373 -16.08 -10.22 -17.70
N ASN A 374 -15.66 -10.43 -18.96
CA ASN A 374 -14.57 -9.67 -19.61
C ASN A 374 -14.87 -8.16 -19.54
N THR A 375 -16.05 -7.75 -20.01
CA THR A 375 -16.44 -6.33 -20.11
C THR A 375 -16.47 -5.65 -18.73
N VAL A 376 -17.09 -6.31 -17.75
CA VAL A 376 -17.23 -5.82 -16.36
C VAL A 376 -15.86 -5.72 -15.67
N VAL A 377 -14.99 -6.72 -15.85
CA VAL A 377 -13.64 -6.71 -15.27
C VAL A 377 -12.76 -5.65 -15.94
N SER A 378 -12.76 -5.53 -17.27
CA SER A 378 -12.02 -4.45 -17.96
C SER A 378 -12.49 -3.06 -17.54
N LEU A 379 -13.78 -2.87 -17.30
CA LEU A 379 -14.31 -1.61 -16.77
C LEU A 379 -13.86 -1.35 -15.32
N SER A 380 -13.74 -2.40 -14.49
CA SER A 380 -13.15 -2.28 -13.15
C SER A 380 -11.68 -1.86 -13.17
N VAL A 381 -10.89 -2.40 -14.11
CA VAL A 381 -9.48 -2.05 -14.33
C VAL A 381 -9.36 -0.58 -14.78
N LEU A 382 -10.19 -0.17 -15.75
CA LEU A 382 -10.23 1.19 -16.28
C LEU A 382 -10.57 2.23 -15.19
N PHE A 383 -11.52 1.91 -14.30
CA PHE A 383 -11.86 2.77 -13.16
C PHE A 383 -10.86 2.71 -11.99
N THR A 384 -10.05 1.65 -11.88
CA THR A 384 -8.98 1.54 -10.88
C THR A 384 -7.69 2.27 -11.31
N TYR A 385 -7.50 2.51 -12.61
CA TYR A 385 -6.30 3.15 -13.16
C TYR A 385 -5.87 4.44 -12.43
N PRO A 386 -6.74 5.42 -12.12
CA PRO A 386 -6.29 6.67 -11.51
C PRO A 386 -5.83 6.53 -10.05
N LEU A 387 -6.29 5.49 -9.33
CA LEU A 387 -5.74 5.11 -8.02
C LEU A 387 -4.30 4.62 -8.16
N GLN A 388 -4.02 3.80 -9.17
CA GLN A 388 -2.67 3.26 -9.36
C GLN A 388 -1.66 4.31 -9.81
N LEU A 389 -2.10 5.32 -10.55
CA LEU A 389 -1.25 6.45 -10.92
C LEU A 389 -0.98 7.41 -9.73
N PHE A 390 -1.78 7.39 -8.66
CA PHE A 390 -1.71 8.39 -7.58
C PHE A 390 -0.33 8.46 -6.88
N PRO A 391 0.27 7.35 -6.38
CA PRO A 391 1.57 7.41 -5.70
C PRO A 391 2.69 7.93 -6.61
N THR A 392 2.60 7.68 -7.91
CA THR A 392 3.54 8.23 -8.90
C THR A 392 3.42 9.75 -9.04
N ILE A 393 2.20 10.29 -9.01
CA ILE A 393 1.96 11.73 -9.12
C ILE A 393 2.40 12.45 -7.83
N GLU A 394 2.13 11.87 -6.67
CA GLU A 394 2.58 12.36 -5.37
C GLU A 394 4.11 12.50 -5.32
N LEU A 395 4.82 11.51 -5.86
CA LEU A 395 6.27 11.38 -5.70
C LEU A 395 7.09 12.02 -6.83
N ILE A 396 6.54 12.10 -8.05
CA ILE A 396 7.15 12.83 -9.18
C ILE A 396 6.74 14.31 -9.18
N GLY A 397 5.54 14.66 -8.70
CA GLY A 397 4.98 16.02 -8.73
C GLY A 397 5.93 17.13 -8.27
N PRO A 398 6.52 17.05 -7.06
CA PRO A 398 7.44 18.07 -6.56
C PRO A 398 8.71 18.19 -7.41
N LYS A 399 9.25 17.06 -7.86
CA LYS A 399 10.48 16.95 -8.66
C LYS A 399 10.25 17.50 -10.08
N PHE A 400 9.09 17.21 -10.68
CA PHE A 400 8.66 17.76 -11.97
C PHE A 400 8.35 19.26 -11.92
N SER A 401 7.68 19.75 -10.87
CA SER A 401 7.39 21.18 -10.70
C SER A 401 8.67 22.03 -10.64
N LYS A 402 9.66 21.59 -9.85
CA LYS A 402 11.00 22.22 -9.79
C LYS A 402 11.71 22.20 -11.15
N LEU A 403 11.61 21.11 -11.91
CA LEU A 403 12.20 20.99 -13.25
C LEU A 403 11.54 21.94 -14.26
N VAL A 404 10.20 22.00 -14.30
CA VAL A 404 9.46 22.91 -15.19
C VAL A 404 9.79 24.35 -14.87
N TRP A 405 9.75 24.75 -13.59
CA TRP A 405 10.12 26.11 -13.17
C TRP A 405 11.53 26.50 -13.63
N LYS A 406 12.51 25.60 -13.46
CA LYS A 406 13.91 25.79 -13.89
C LYS A 406 14.09 25.85 -15.41
N LEU A 407 13.19 25.25 -16.19
CA LEU A 407 13.19 25.33 -17.65
C LEU A 407 12.53 26.61 -18.14
N THR A 408 11.42 27.03 -17.53
CA THR A 408 10.69 28.27 -17.89
C THR A 408 11.51 29.52 -17.60
N HIS A 409 12.11 29.63 -16.41
CA HIS A 409 12.88 30.83 -16.01
C HIS A 409 14.33 30.81 -16.50
N ARG A 410 14.72 29.87 -17.37
CA ARG A 410 16.10 29.73 -17.88
C ARG A 410 16.53 30.85 -18.84
N GLY A 411 15.63 31.78 -19.16
CA GLY A 411 15.91 32.97 -19.98
C GLY A 411 16.14 34.26 -19.19
N GLU A 412 15.81 34.31 -17.89
CA GLU A 412 15.83 35.53 -17.07
C GLU A 412 16.95 35.50 -16.02
N VAL A 413 18.19 35.27 -16.47
CA VAL A 413 19.38 35.28 -15.60
C VAL A 413 20.41 36.27 -16.14
N HIS A 414 20.22 37.54 -15.79
CA HIS A 414 21.30 38.53 -15.75
C HIS A 414 21.03 39.50 -14.60
N TYR A 415 22.04 39.66 -13.73
CA TYR A 415 21.98 40.26 -12.40
C TYR A 415 21.13 39.42 -11.40
N GLN A 416 21.56 39.19 -10.16
CA GLN A 416 22.74 39.71 -9.44
C GLN A 416 23.40 38.59 -8.63
N GLU A 417 24.73 38.54 -8.60
CA GLU A 417 25.46 37.79 -7.58
C GLU A 417 25.46 38.63 -6.29
N ASP A 418 24.76 38.19 -5.26
CA ASP A 418 24.93 38.71 -3.91
C ASP A 418 24.81 37.59 -2.88
N ASN A 419 25.68 37.61 -1.87
CA ASN A 419 25.77 36.55 -0.87
C ASN A 419 24.91 36.90 0.34
N ASN A 420 23.65 36.49 0.33
CA ASN A 420 22.98 36.12 1.58
C ASN A 420 21.85 35.12 1.39
N PHE A 421 21.57 34.37 2.46
CA PHE A 421 20.26 33.72 2.64
C PHE A 421 19.24 34.74 3.19
N ASP A 422 17.98 34.31 3.23
CA ASP A 422 16.81 34.92 3.87
C ASP A 422 15.93 35.87 3.03
N GLU A 423 14.69 36.04 3.53
CA GLU A 423 13.54 36.79 3.01
C GLU A 423 12.78 36.18 1.79
N PHE A 424 11.62 35.56 2.08
CA PHE A 424 10.61 35.20 1.09
C PHE A 424 9.76 36.45 0.75
N ASP A 425 9.83 36.96 -0.49
CA ASP A 425 9.02 38.10 -0.90
C ASP A 425 7.52 37.73 -1.03
N LEU A 426 6.66 38.56 -0.44
CA LEU A 426 5.22 38.37 -0.29
C LEU A 426 4.41 39.26 -1.25
N ALA A 427 4.88 39.38 -2.49
CA ALA A 427 4.29 40.18 -3.56
C ALA A 427 2.98 39.60 -4.14
N GLY A 428 1.91 39.53 -3.32
CA GLY A 428 0.67 38.80 -3.65
C GLY A 428 -0.66 39.44 -3.25
N PHE A 429 -0.69 40.70 -2.81
CA PHE A 429 -1.94 41.42 -2.49
C PHE A 429 -1.97 42.84 -3.09
N GLU A 430 -3.14 43.23 -3.60
CA GLU A 430 -3.37 44.58 -4.14
C GLU A 430 -3.43 45.66 -3.03
N ARG A 431 -3.12 46.91 -3.39
CA ARG A 431 -3.11 48.03 -2.43
C ARG A 431 -4.53 48.38 -1.99
N MET A 432 -4.74 48.50 -0.67
CA MET A 432 -5.96 49.10 -0.12
C MET A 432 -6.10 50.58 -0.57
N PRO A 433 -7.33 51.09 -0.75
CA PRO A 433 -7.55 52.52 -1.00
C PRO A 433 -7.18 53.36 0.23
N PRO A 434 -6.66 54.58 0.07
CA PRO A 434 -6.31 55.45 1.19
C PRO A 434 -7.58 55.96 1.89
N LEU A 435 -7.56 55.96 3.23
CA LEU A 435 -8.50 56.71 4.05
C LEU A 435 -8.08 58.19 4.12
N PRO A 436 -9.03 59.14 4.24
CA PRO A 436 -8.71 60.56 4.29
C PRO A 436 -8.02 60.95 5.61
N GLU A 437 -7.05 61.85 5.51
CA GLU A 437 -6.36 62.41 6.68
C GLU A 437 -7.18 63.54 7.33
N ASN A 438 -7.30 63.47 8.65
CA ASN A 438 -7.33 64.59 9.62
C ASN A 438 -8.17 65.85 9.29
N GLU A 439 -9.29 66.01 10.01
CA GLU A 439 -9.68 67.35 10.50
C GLU A 439 -10.18 67.25 11.95
N GLU A 440 -10.15 68.37 12.69
CA GLU A 440 -10.15 68.36 14.15
C GLU A 440 -11.54 68.36 14.83
N ALA A 441 -11.50 68.01 16.12
CA ALA A 441 -12.26 68.63 17.21
C ALA A 441 -13.67 68.14 17.61
N SER A 442 -13.86 68.26 18.94
CA SER A 442 -15.09 68.54 19.69
C SER A 442 -15.86 67.38 20.34
N LEU A 443 -16.51 67.73 21.45
CA LEU A 443 -17.28 66.87 22.34
C LEU A 443 -18.69 66.65 21.78
N SER A 444 -19.32 65.50 22.06
CA SER A 444 -20.48 65.47 22.98
C SER A 444 -21.10 64.08 23.23
N THR A 445 -21.70 64.00 24.42
CA THR A 445 -22.72 63.10 24.98
C THR A 445 -23.59 62.17 24.10
N HIS A 446 -24.02 61.05 24.73
CA HIS A 446 -25.33 60.37 24.56
C HIS A 446 -25.62 59.65 23.21
N ASP A 447 -26.42 58.59 23.13
CA ASP A 447 -26.81 57.54 24.11
C ASP A 447 -27.41 56.30 23.37
N HIS A 448 -27.78 55.27 24.14
CA HIS A 448 -28.81 54.26 23.85
C HIS A 448 -28.75 53.36 22.59
N ALA A 449 -28.41 52.10 22.87
CA ALA A 449 -29.27 50.91 22.64
C ALA A 449 -29.63 50.45 21.20
N ARG A 450 -29.31 49.18 20.93
CA ARG A 450 -30.33 48.10 20.99
C ARG A 450 -29.70 46.70 21.10
N ILE A 451 -29.93 46.05 22.24
CA ILE A 451 -29.92 44.59 22.36
C ILE A 451 -31.37 44.13 22.17
N SER A 452 -31.58 43.00 21.48
CA SER A 452 -32.81 42.24 21.59
C SER A 452 -32.45 40.83 22.05
N GLU A 453 -32.99 40.46 23.20
CA GLU A 453 -33.09 39.06 23.62
C GLU A 453 -34.05 38.32 22.67
N TYR A 454 -34.06 36.99 22.71
CA TYR A 454 -35.26 36.28 23.16
C TYR A 454 -34.91 34.90 23.74
N ASN A 455 -35.78 34.39 24.60
CA ASN A 455 -35.48 33.28 25.51
C ASN A 455 -35.82 31.88 24.99
N THR A 456 -35.33 30.90 25.75
CA THR A 456 -35.69 29.47 25.76
C THR A 456 -37.18 29.15 25.57
N ASN A 457 -37.48 27.95 25.05
CA ASN A 457 -38.42 27.05 25.73
C ASN A 457 -38.20 25.58 25.38
N THR A 458 -38.58 24.71 26.30
CA THR A 458 -38.50 23.25 26.24
C THR A 458 -39.78 22.65 25.68
N GLU A 459 -39.70 21.53 24.96
CA GLU A 459 -40.78 20.53 24.99
C GLU A 459 -40.19 19.12 24.84
N ILE A 460 -40.88 18.11 25.40
CA ILE A 460 -40.43 16.72 25.49
C ILE A 460 -41.38 15.86 24.66
N TYR A 461 -40.84 14.94 23.85
CA TYR A 461 -41.60 13.79 23.37
C TYR A 461 -40.78 12.50 23.50
N ASP A 462 -41.46 11.45 23.93
CA ASP A 462 -40.93 10.11 24.16
C ASP A 462 -41.31 9.23 22.96
N GLY A 463 -40.38 8.43 22.44
CA GLY A 463 -40.55 7.76 21.14
C GLY A 463 -39.53 6.66 20.87
N PHE A 464 -40.00 5.42 20.85
CA PHE A 464 -39.25 4.27 20.31
C PHE A 464 -39.29 4.31 18.77
N GLU A 465 -38.12 4.33 18.13
CA GLU A 465 -37.96 3.91 16.73
C GLU A 465 -36.95 2.74 16.64
N GLU A 466 -37.17 1.85 15.67
CA GLU A 466 -36.26 0.75 15.38
C GLU A 466 -35.02 1.27 14.65
N VAL A 467 -33.81 0.93 15.11
CA VAL A 467 -32.56 1.34 14.47
C VAL A 467 -32.49 0.77 13.04
N ASP A 468 -32.57 1.63 12.03
CA ASP A 468 -32.47 1.20 10.64
C ASP A 468 -31.05 0.69 10.33
N ASN A 469 -30.98 -0.59 9.95
CA ASN A 469 -29.75 -1.25 9.56
C ASN A 469 -29.17 -0.70 8.24
N ASN A 470 -29.90 0.14 7.51
CA ASN A 470 -29.37 0.87 6.35
C ASN A 470 -28.56 2.10 6.75
N GLU A 471 -28.96 2.86 7.77
CA GLU A 471 -28.26 4.08 8.21
C GLU A 471 -26.86 3.76 8.71
N VAL A 472 -26.75 2.82 9.66
CA VAL A 472 -25.47 2.27 10.17
C VAL A 472 -24.57 1.76 9.03
N LYS A 473 -25.16 1.21 7.97
CA LYS A 473 -24.44 0.63 6.82
C LYS A 473 -23.92 1.69 5.86
N ASP A 474 -24.66 2.78 5.67
CA ASP A 474 -24.22 3.92 4.86
C ASP A 474 -23.25 4.82 5.62
N ASP A 475 -23.34 4.96 6.94
CA ASP A 475 -22.30 5.57 7.78
C ASP A 475 -20.98 4.78 7.75
N ILE A 476 -21.05 3.45 7.83
CA ILE A 476 -19.87 2.60 7.63
C ILE A 476 -19.26 2.83 6.23
N ARG A 477 -20.08 3.03 5.18
CA ARG A 477 -19.61 3.31 3.82
C ARG A 477 -19.00 4.70 3.69
N THR A 478 -19.65 5.75 4.19
CA THR A 478 -19.13 7.12 4.14
C THR A 478 -17.85 7.27 4.95
N SER A 479 -17.75 6.62 6.13
CA SER A 479 -16.51 6.58 6.94
C SER A 479 -15.37 5.81 6.25
N ILE A 480 -15.65 4.62 5.68
CA ILE A 480 -14.69 3.88 4.84
C ILE A 480 -14.17 4.76 3.69
N ILE A 481 -15.05 5.54 3.07
CA ILE A 481 -14.76 6.44 1.96
C ILE A 481 -13.94 7.65 2.43
N SER A 482 -14.37 8.33 3.50
CA SER A 482 -13.69 9.52 4.03
C SER A 482 -12.28 9.18 4.48
N ASN A 483 -12.07 8.04 5.13
CA ASN A 483 -10.81 7.73 5.79
C ASN A 483 -9.70 7.30 4.81
N ILE A 484 -10.03 6.46 3.80
CA ILE A 484 -9.12 6.23 2.67
C ILE A 484 -8.75 7.57 2.06
N THR A 485 -9.77 8.39 1.81
CA THR A 485 -9.58 9.61 1.05
C THR A 485 -8.77 10.64 1.83
N GLU A 486 -9.01 10.80 3.12
CA GLU A 486 -8.32 11.76 3.97
C GLU A 486 -6.83 11.42 4.09
N ALA A 487 -6.52 10.16 4.39
CA ALA A 487 -5.16 9.63 4.46
C ALA A 487 -4.38 9.69 3.13
N LEU A 488 -5.07 9.89 2.00
CA LEU A 488 -4.47 10.10 0.67
C LEU A 488 -4.63 11.55 0.16
N SER A 489 -5.43 12.41 0.81
CA SER A 489 -5.77 13.75 0.30
C SER A 489 -4.84 14.87 0.79
N ALA A 490 -3.66 14.53 1.29
CA ALA A 490 -2.58 15.49 1.48
C ALA A 490 -2.38 16.27 0.17
N GLN A 491 -2.35 17.60 0.25
CA GLN A 491 -2.54 18.43 -0.94
C GLN A 491 -1.32 18.33 -1.88
N ILE A 492 -1.49 17.60 -2.99
CA ILE A 492 -0.38 17.12 -3.83
C ILE A 492 0.43 18.29 -4.40
N SER A 493 1.64 18.48 -3.88
CA SER A 493 2.57 19.49 -4.35
C SER A 493 3.07 19.14 -5.76
N GLY A 494 2.61 19.88 -6.78
CA GLY A 494 3.06 19.72 -8.17
C GLY A 494 2.15 18.87 -9.08
N ASP A 495 0.92 18.55 -8.66
CA ASP A 495 -0.06 17.84 -9.51
C ASP A 495 -0.55 18.68 -10.70
N SER A 496 0.18 18.58 -11.81
CA SER A 496 -0.10 19.27 -13.07
C SER A 496 -0.74 18.34 -14.10
N LEU A 497 -1.73 18.85 -14.86
CA LEU A 497 -2.32 18.12 -15.98
C LEU A 497 -1.26 17.63 -16.99
N PRO A 498 -0.26 18.43 -17.39
CA PRO A 498 0.84 17.95 -18.25
C PRO A 498 1.58 16.74 -17.68
N LEU A 499 1.87 16.68 -16.37
CA LEU A 499 2.48 15.50 -15.77
C LEU A 499 1.59 14.26 -15.93
N ARG A 500 0.28 14.38 -15.61
CA ARG A 500 -0.67 13.28 -15.79
C ARG A 500 -0.77 12.82 -17.26
N MET A 501 -0.82 13.76 -18.22
CA MET A 501 -0.76 13.46 -19.66
C MET A 501 0.49 12.65 -20.03
N ILE A 502 1.68 13.11 -19.60
CA ILE A 502 2.96 12.48 -19.92
C ILE A 502 3.05 11.06 -19.36
N LEU A 503 2.64 10.86 -18.10
CA LEU A 503 2.69 9.54 -17.47
C LEU A 503 1.73 8.55 -18.16
N VAL A 504 0.48 8.96 -18.44
CA VAL A 504 -0.51 8.11 -19.12
C VAL A 504 -0.11 7.78 -20.56
N PHE A 505 0.42 8.75 -21.32
CA PHE A 505 0.95 8.48 -22.66
C PHE A 505 2.20 7.58 -22.63
N GLY A 506 3.05 7.71 -21.61
CA GLY A 506 4.23 6.87 -21.43
C GLY A 506 3.87 5.40 -21.21
N THR A 507 2.97 5.11 -20.26
CA THR A 507 2.51 3.74 -19.98
C THR A 507 1.70 3.14 -21.13
N TYR A 508 0.90 3.96 -21.82
CA TYR A 508 0.25 3.55 -23.07
C TYR A 508 1.29 3.15 -24.14
N LEU A 509 2.32 3.97 -24.36
CA LEU A 509 3.36 3.69 -25.36
C LEU A 509 4.12 2.40 -25.07
N VAL A 510 4.50 2.15 -23.80
CA VAL A 510 5.16 0.88 -23.41
C VAL A 510 4.23 -0.32 -23.66
N ALA A 511 2.93 -0.20 -23.35
CA ALA A 511 1.97 -1.26 -23.59
C ALA A 511 1.76 -1.55 -25.10
N VAL A 512 1.85 -0.52 -25.96
CA VAL A 512 1.77 -0.68 -27.43
C VAL A 512 3.06 -1.31 -28.00
N ILE A 513 4.21 -1.05 -27.39
CA ILE A 513 5.50 -1.68 -27.77
C ILE A 513 5.54 -3.16 -27.35
N ILE A 514 4.89 -3.52 -26.23
CA ILE A 514 4.81 -4.90 -25.71
C ILE A 514 3.34 -5.35 -25.62
N PRO A 515 2.66 -5.65 -26.76
CA PRO A 515 1.27 -6.09 -26.79
C PRO A 515 1.14 -7.58 -26.40
N ASN A 516 1.58 -7.92 -25.19
CA ASN A 516 1.43 -9.24 -24.59
C ASN A 516 1.22 -9.09 -23.08
N VAL A 517 0.00 -9.43 -22.62
CA VAL A 517 -0.41 -9.24 -21.22
C VAL A 517 0.44 -10.06 -20.25
N GLN A 518 0.72 -11.33 -20.56
CA GLN A 518 1.49 -12.24 -19.70
C GLN A 518 2.94 -11.76 -19.49
N ALA A 519 3.59 -11.27 -20.56
CA ALA A 519 4.93 -10.70 -20.49
C ALA A 519 4.96 -9.41 -19.66
N LEU A 520 3.96 -8.53 -19.83
CA LEU A 520 3.84 -7.30 -19.02
C LEU A 520 3.55 -7.60 -17.54
N ILE A 521 2.68 -8.58 -17.23
CA ILE A 521 2.42 -9.04 -15.86
C ILE A 521 3.70 -9.59 -15.23
N SER A 522 4.44 -10.42 -15.97
CA SER A 522 5.72 -10.98 -15.51
C SER A 522 6.76 -9.89 -15.29
N LEU A 523 6.80 -8.86 -16.15
CA LEU A 523 7.71 -7.71 -16.01
C LEU A 523 7.34 -6.85 -14.80
N ALA A 524 6.05 -6.54 -14.60
CA ALA A 524 5.57 -5.76 -13.45
C ALA A 524 5.85 -6.48 -12.13
N GLY A 525 5.61 -7.80 -12.07
CA GLY A 525 5.93 -8.63 -10.92
C GLY A 525 7.43 -8.77 -10.67
N ALA A 526 8.25 -8.84 -11.73
CA ALA A 526 9.71 -8.82 -11.60
C ALA A 526 10.22 -7.48 -11.05
N ILE A 527 9.67 -6.35 -11.52
CA ILE A 527 9.99 -5.00 -11.04
C ILE A 527 9.61 -4.84 -9.57
N ALA A 528 8.37 -5.16 -9.20
CA ALA A 528 7.89 -5.09 -7.81
C ALA A 528 8.69 -6.01 -6.89
N GLY A 529 8.88 -7.27 -7.29
CA GLY A 529 9.65 -8.26 -6.55
C GLY A 529 11.10 -7.83 -6.32
N SER A 530 11.85 -7.57 -7.39
CA SER A 530 13.29 -7.30 -7.32
C SER A 530 13.68 -5.98 -6.64
N SER A 531 12.75 -5.04 -6.45
CA SER A 531 13.02 -3.75 -5.84
C SER A 531 12.25 -3.55 -4.52
N THR A 532 11.03 -3.03 -4.59
CA THR A 532 10.22 -2.59 -3.46
C THR A 532 9.81 -3.70 -2.50
N ALA A 533 9.54 -4.92 -3.00
CA ALA A 533 8.91 -5.98 -2.22
C ALA A 533 9.90 -6.98 -1.61
N LEU A 534 11.00 -7.35 -2.28
CA LEU A 534 11.95 -8.38 -1.78
C LEU A 534 13.32 -7.83 -1.37
N LEU A 535 13.82 -6.74 -2.00
CA LEU A 535 15.20 -6.27 -1.81
C LEU A 535 15.32 -5.10 -0.84
N ILE A 536 14.53 -4.04 -1.05
CA ILE A 536 14.59 -2.81 -0.23
C ILE A 536 14.19 -3.06 1.24
N PRO A 537 13.14 -3.86 1.58
CA PRO A 537 12.73 -4.02 2.97
C PRO A 537 13.74 -4.72 3.88
N PRO A 538 14.43 -5.81 3.46
CA PRO A 538 15.54 -6.37 4.25
C PRO A 538 16.74 -5.42 4.40
N ILE A 539 17.06 -4.61 3.38
CA ILE A 539 18.13 -3.60 3.47
C ILE A 539 17.80 -2.54 4.53
N LEU A 540 16.55 -2.08 4.59
CA LEU A 540 16.08 -1.15 5.62
C LEU A 540 16.01 -1.81 7.02
N GLU A 541 15.67 -3.09 7.12
CA GLU A 541 15.67 -3.81 8.40
C GLU A 541 17.10 -4.04 8.94
N LEU A 542 18.09 -4.24 8.07
CA LEU A 542 19.51 -4.27 8.47
C LEU A 542 19.99 -2.91 9.01
N ALA A 543 19.65 -1.80 8.35
CA ALA A 543 19.99 -0.45 8.84
C ALA A 543 19.37 -0.16 10.21
N LEU A 544 18.14 -0.63 10.47
CA LEU A 544 17.53 -0.53 11.80
C LEU A 544 18.28 -1.36 12.86
N ILE A 545 18.82 -2.53 12.50
CA ILE A 545 19.59 -3.36 13.43
C ILE A 545 20.92 -2.67 13.78
N GLU A 546 21.68 -2.23 12.79
CA GLU A 546 22.96 -1.51 12.98
C GLU A 546 22.78 -0.24 13.83
N HIS A 547 21.71 0.52 13.60
CA HIS A 547 21.35 1.68 14.41
C HIS A 547 21.05 1.31 15.88
N LEU A 548 20.28 0.25 16.13
CA LEU A 548 19.96 -0.22 17.48
C LEU A 548 21.19 -0.77 18.23
N GLU A 549 22.11 -1.43 17.52
CA GLU A 549 23.39 -1.89 18.06
C GLU A 549 24.26 -0.69 18.48
N SER A 550 24.34 0.36 17.65
CA SER A 550 25.11 1.58 17.97
C SER A 550 24.64 2.30 19.25
N ILE A 551 23.32 2.32 19.51
CA ILE A 551 22.73 2.88 20.74
C ILE A 551 23.04 1.98 21.95
N THR A 552 23.07 0.66 21.75
CA THR A 552 23.37 -0.31 22.81
C THR A 552 24.84 -0.21 23.24
N ASP A 553 25.77 -0.07 22.31
CA ASP A 553 27.19 0.16 22.62
C ASP A 553 27.42 1.52 23.31
N ALA A 554 26.76 2.58 22.84
CA ALA A 554 26.83 3.91 23.45
C ALA A 554 26.33 3.93 24.91
N THR A 555 25.30 3.15 25.23
CA THR A 555 24.72 3.07 26.59
C THR A 555 25.44 2.08 27.52
N THR A 556 26.20 1.13 26.98
CA THR A 556 26.95 0.12 27.76
C THR A 556 28.42 0.45 27.98
N SER A 557 28.89 1.64 27.58
CA SER A 557 30.26 2.13 27.77
C SER A 557 30.39 3.15 28.92
N PRO A 558 30.59 2.72 30.19
CA PRO A 558 30.83 3.61 31.32
C PRO A 558 32.29 4.12 31.36
N GLY A 559 32.73 4.76 30.27
CA GLY A 559 34.05 5.37 30.14
C GLY A 559 33.98 6.91 30.27
N PRO A 560 34.65 7.54 31.25
CA PRO A 560 34.79 8.99 31.24
C PRO A 560 35.67 9.40 30.03
N PRO A 561 35.42 10.57 29.40
CA PRO A 561 36.20 11.01 28.26
C PRO A 561 37.65 11.27 28.68
N SER A 562 38.54 10.33 28.34
CA SER A 562 39.96 10.48 28.54
C SER A 562 40.47 11.60 27.63
N ARG A 563 40.83 12.73 28.23
CA ARG A 563 41.52 13.82 27.54
C ARG A 563 42.84 13.32 26.97
N GLN A 564 42.83 12.84 25.73
CA GLN A 564 44.03 12.79 24.91
C GLN A 564 44.23 14.16 24.27
N THR A 565 44.89 15.03 25.01
CA THR A 565 45.67 16.09 24.41
C THR A 565 46.83 15.45 23.64
N TYR A 566 46.87 15.60 22.31
CA TYR A 566 48.07 16.00 21.57
C TYR A 566 47.69 16.50 20.17
#